data_AF-A0AAV3X7W8-F1
#
_entry.id   AF-A0AAV3X7W8-F1
#
_cell.length_a   1.000
_cell.length_b   1.000
_cell.length_c   1.000
_cell.angle_alpha   90.00
_cell.angle_beta   90.00
_cell.angle_gamma   90.00
#
_symmetry.space_group_name_H-M   'P 1'
#
loop_
_entity.id
_entity.type
_entity.pdbx_description
1 polymer ?
#
loop_
_entity_poly.entity_id
_entity_poly.type
_entity_poly.pdbx_seq_one_letter_code
_entity_poly.pdbx_strand_id
1 'polypeptide(L)'
;MLLPEVEGQHLPKTRLTLSEIMTILIGFHGSRYRTFKDFYRLQVMPYWSKAMPNLVSYNRFVELMSYALLALCCYFEYGCKGDVTGTSFIDSTALKVCHKNRANSHKVFAGIAEGSDIMSLRLPIISSRDTA
;
A
#
# COMPACT_ATOMS: atom_id res chain seq x y z
N MET A 1 -8.87 17.76 -10.38
CA MET A 1 -9.40 17.82 -9.01
C MET A 1 -8.25 18.20 -8.09
N LEU A 2 -8.18 19.46 -7.66
CA LEU A 2 -7.28 19.86 -6.57
C LEU A 2 -7.85 19.23 -5.30
N LEU A 3 -7.05 18.41 -4.61
CA LEU A 3 -7.45 17.83 -3.32
C LEU A 3 -7.83 18.97 -2.35
N PRO A 4 -8.92 18.82 -1.58
CA PRO A 4 -9.29 19.82 -0.59
C PRO A 4 -8.13 19.95 0.41
N GLU A 5 -7.71 21.19 0.67
CA GLU A 5 -6.68 21.50 1.64
C GLU A 5 -7.20 21.09 3.02
N VAL A 6 -6.63 20.02 3.58
CA VAL A 6 -6.98 19.51 4.90
C VAL A 6 -6.44 20.50 5.92
N GLU A 7 -7.26 21.47 6.33
CA GLU A 7 -6.93 22.37 7.42
C GLU A 7 -6.72 21.56 8.72
N GLY A 8 -5.53 21.68 9.30
CA GLY A 8 -5.24 21.19 10.65
C GLY A 8 -4.18 20.09 10.78
N GLN A 9 -3.53 19.64 9.70
CA GLN A 9 -2.34 18.78 9.83
C GLN A 9 -1.07 19.61 9.61
N HIS A 10 -0.39 19.94 10.71
CA HIS A 10 0.93 20.55 10.64
C HIS A 10 1.92 19.51 10.09
N LEU A 11 2.13 19.50 8.76
CA LEU A 11 3.16 18.64 8.19
C LEU A 11 4.51 19.00 8.83
N PRO A 12 5.33 17.99 9.18
CA PRO A 12 6.70 18.26 9.56
C PRO A 12 7.36 19.06 8.43
N LYS A 13 7.93 20.24 8.73
CA LYS A 13 8.68 21.01 7.74
C LYS A 13 9.80 20.11 7.21
N THR A 14 9.75 19.79 5.92
CA THR A 14 10.73 18.92 5.29
C THR A 14 11.22 19.53 4.00
N ARG A 15 12.46 19.20 3.64
CA ARG A 15 13.08 19.69 2.40
C ARG A 15 12.72 18.83 1.18
N LEU A 16 12.08 17.67 1.39
CA LEU A 16 11.57 16.78 0.35
C LEU A 16 10.10 17.06 0.11
N THR A 17 9.72 17.12 -1.14
CA THR A 17 8.34 17.22 -1.57
C THR A 17 7.61 15.88 -1.44
N LEU A 18 6.28 15.93 -1.36
CA LEU A 18 5.44 14.73 -1.22
C LEU A 18 5.64 13.76 -2.41
N SER A 19 5.75 14.30 -3.64
CA SER A 19 5.98 13.52 -4.85
C SER A 19 7.33 12.81 -4.86
N GLU A 20 8.40 13.45 -4.35
CA GLU A 20 9.71 12.80 -4.22
C GLU A 20 9.66 11.63 -3.24
N ILE A 21 8.97 11.80 -2.11
CA ILE A 21 8.79 10.73 -1.11
C ILE A 21 8.01 9.55 -1.74
N MET A 22 6.90 9.83 -2.42
CA MET A 22 6.10 8.82 -3.12
C MET A 22 6.92 8.09 -4.19
N THR A 23 7.75 8.81 -4.94
CA THR A 23 8.63 8.24 -5.98
C THR A 23 9.63 7.24 -5.38
N ILE A 24 10.24 7.58 -4.24
CA ILE A 24 11.16 6.68 -3.52
C ILE A 24 10.43 5.41 -3.05
N LEU A 25 9.21 5.54 -2.53
CA LEU A 25 8.42 4.40 -2.08
C LEU A 25 8.04 3.46 -3.23
N ILE A 26 7.56 4.01 -4.35
CA ILE A 26 7.26 3.23 -5.55
C ILE A 26 8.52 2.56 -6.09
N GLY A 27 9.63 3.30 -6.14
CA GLY A 27 10.93 2.80 -6.59
C GLY A 27 11.39 1.59 -5.78
N PHE A 28 11.19 1.60 -4.45
CA PHE A 28 11.55 0.47 -3.60
C PHE A 28 10.85 -0.83 -4.03
N HIS A 29 9.54 -0.79 -4.29
CA HIS A 29 8.77 -1.96 -4.71
C HIS A 29 9.29 -2.57 -6.02
N GLY A 30 9.83 -1.76 -6.93
CA GLY A 30 10.46 -2.25 -8.18
C GLY A 30 11.95 -2.64 -8.04
N SER A 31 12.62 -2.23 -6.96
CA SER A 31 14.09 -2.27 -6.84
C SER A 31 14.68 -3.64 -6.47
N ARG A 32 13.85 -4.63 -6.13
CA ARG A 32 14.25 -6.00 -5.68
C ARG A 32 15.15 -6.05 -4.43
N TYR A 33 15.39 -4.94 -3.75
CA TYR A 33 16.11 -4.94 -2.46
C TYR A 33 15.28 -5.64 -1.37
N ARG A 34 15.95 -6.38 -0.49
CA ARG A 34 15.28 -7.08 0.63
C ARG A 34 14.79 -6.13 1.71
N THR A 35 15.54 -5.06 1.97
CA THR A 35 15.20 -4.09 3.01
C THR A 35 15.14 -2.68 2.43
N PHE A 36 14.20 -1.89 2.94
CA PHE A 36 14.07 -0.48 2.56
C PHE A 36 15.32 0.32 2.93
N LYS A 37 15.97 -0.03 4.04
CA LYS A 37 17.21 0.61 4.52
C LYS A 37 18.35 0.46 3.52
N ASP A 38 18.53 -0.75 2.97
CA ASP A 38 19.59 -1.00 1.99
C ASP A 38 19.30 -0.29 0.67
N PHE A 39 18.05 -0.35 0.20
CA PHE A 39 17.61 0.42 -0.97
C PHE A 39 17.90 1.92 -0.81
N TYR A 40 17.51 2.50 0.32
CA TYR A 40 17.70 3.93 0.54
C TYR A 40 19.18 4.32 0.57
N ARG A 41 20.02 3.56 1.26
CA ARG A 41 21.44 3.90 1.45
C ARG A 41 22.31 3.57 0.24
N LEU A 42 22.04 2.45 -0.44
CA LEU A 42 22.86 1.95 -1.54
C LEU A 42 22.38 2.40 -2.91
N GLN A 43 21.09 2.70 -3.07
CA GLN A 43 20.51 3.14 -4.35
C GLN A 43 20.17 4.63 -4.34
N VAL A 44 19.30 5.05 -3.42
CA VAL A 44 18.72 6.40 -3.46
C VAL A 44 19.76 7.48 -3.15
N MET A 45 20.43 7.37 -2.00
CA MET A 45 21.43 8.36 -1.58
C MET A 45 22.56 8.59 -2.61
N PRO A 46 23.22 7.56 -3.16
CA PRO A 46 24.31 7.78 -4.10
C PRO A 46 23.84 8.22 -5.50
N TYR A 47 22.79 7.58 -6.04
CA TYR A 47 22.45 7.75 -7.45
C TYR A 47 21.35 8.78 -7.71
N TRP A 48 20.47 9.06 -6.74
CA TRP A 48 19.32 9.96 -6.94
C TRP A 48 19.56 11.37 -6.43
N SER A 49 20.74 11.66 -5.86
CA SER A 49 21.13 12.98 -5.37
C SER A 49 21.01 14.09 -6.41
N LYS A 50 21.24 13.78 -7.69
CA LYS A 50 21.07 14.76 -8.79
C LYS A 50 19.61 15.12 -9.05
N ALA A 51 18.71 14.15 -8.95
CA ALA A 51 17.28 14.35 -9.16
C ALA A 51 16.58 14.91 -7.92
N MET A 52 17.07 14.55 -6.74
CA MET A 52 16.52 14.92 -5.43
C MET A 52 17.64 15.51 -4.56
N PRO A 53 18.03 16.77 -4.79
CA PRO A 53 19.18 17.39 -4.12
C PRO A 53 18.99 17.57 -2.61
N ASN A 54 17.75 17.50 -2.14
CA ASN A 54 17.36 17.74 -0.75
C ASN A 54 17.08 16.44 0.04
N LEU A 55 17.76 15.34 -0.32
CA LEU A 55 17.63 14.06 0.39
C LEU A 55 17.88 14.20 1.90
N VAL A 56 17.02 13.57 2.68
CA VAL A 56 17.08 13.57 4.15
C VAL A 56 17.80 12.31 4.66
N SER A 57 18.10 12.25 5.95
CA SER A 57 18.62 11.01 6.55
C SER A 57 17.57 9.90 6.52
N TYR A 58 18.00 8.64 6.52
CA TYR A 58 17.10 7.48 6.53
C TYR A 58 16.04 7.55 7.64
N ASN A 59 16.41 7.90 8.87
CA ASN A 59 15.46 7.98 9.99
C ASN A 59 14.40 9.05 9.73
N ARG A 60 14.81 10.23 9.26
CA ARG A 60 13.87 11.29 8.90
C ARG A 60 12.97 10.87 7.74
N PHE A 61 13.48 10.10 6.78
CA PHE A 61 12.67 9.56 5.70
C PHE A 61 11.61 8.58 6.21
N VAL A 62 11.93 7.71 7.17
CA VAL A 62 10.97 6.75 7.75
C VAL A 62 9.82 7.48 8.46
N GLU A 63 10.10 8.59 9.15
CA GLU A 63 9.05 9.45 9.74
C GLU A 63 8.14 10.07 8.67
N LEU A 64 8.68 10.40 7.50
CA LEU A 64 7.93 10.99 6.39
C LEU A 64 7.14 9.98 5.59
N MET A 65 7.63 8.74 5.53
CA MET A 65 6.98 7.64 4.84
C MET A 65 5.57 7.41 5.37
N SER A 66 5.38 7.43 6.69
CA SER A 66 4.05 7.22 7.30
C SER A 66 3.03 8.29 6.86
N TYR A 67 3.48 9.53 6.71
CA TYR A 67 2.65 10.63 6.21
C TYR A 67 2.31 10.47 4.72
N ALA A 68 3.29 10.07 3.91
CA ALA A 68 3.12 9.94 2.47
C ALA A 68 2.32 8.70 2.03
N LEU A 69 2.19 7.68 2.89
CA LEU A 69 1.44 6.47 2.58
C LEU A 69 -0.03 6.75 2.24
N LEU A 70 -0.69 7.64 2.98
CA LEU A 70 -2.09 8.00 2.70
C LEU A 70 -2.21 8.68 1.33
N ALA A 71 -1.32 9.62 1.03
CA ALA A 71 -1.28 10.29 -0.26
C ALA A 71 -1.00 9.30 -1.41
N LEU A 72 -0.12 8.32 -1.18
CA LEU A 72 0.19 7.27 -2.13
C LEU A 72 -1.01 6.36 -2.41
N CYS A 73 -1.74 5.96 -1.38
CA CYS A 73 -2.99 5.20 -1.54
C CYS A 73 -4.03 5.98 -2.36
N CYS A 74 -4.23 7.26 -2.05
CA CYS A 74 -5.11 8.13 -2.82
C CYS A 74 -4.65 8.24 -4.28
N TYR A 75 -3.35 8.42 -4.52
CA TYR A 75 -2.80 8.49 -5.87
C TYR A 75 -3.06 7.21 -6.67
N PHE A 76 -2.92 6.03 -6.06
CA PHE A 76 -3.23 4.78 -6.75
C PHE A 76 -4.71 4.61 -7.03
N GLU A 77 -5.58 4.91 -6.06
CA GLU A 77 -7.03 4.76 -6.19
C GLU A 77 -7.65 5.73 -7.19
N TYR A 78 -7.19 6.99 -7.23
CA TYR A 78 -7.79 8.03 -8.07
C TYR A 78 -6.99 8.33 -9.34
N GLY A 79 -5.68 8.07 -9.34
CA GLY A 79 -4.78 8.43 -10.43
C GLY A 79 -4.29 7.26 -11.29
N CYS A 80 -4.18 6.06 -10.72
CA CYS A 80 -3.70 4.87 -11.43
C CYS A 80 -4.80 3.85 -11.74
N LYS A 81 -5.95 3.96 -11.08
CA LYS A 81 -7.09 3.09 -11.34
C LYS A 81 -7.80 3.58 -12.60
N GLY A 82 -7.77 2.76 -13.64
CA GLY A 82 -8.52 3.04 -14.87
C GLY A 82 -10.03 2.96 -14.64
N ASP A 83 -10.80 3.57 -15.54
CA ASP A 83 -12.26 3.50 -15.52
C ASP A 83 -12.71 2.03 -15.60
N VAL A 84 -13.46 1.60 -14.59
CA VAL A 84 -13.99 0.25 -14.52
C VAL A 84 -15.13 0.16 -15.53
N THR A 85 -14.83 -0.31 -16.73
CA THR A 85 -15.77 -0.40 -17.86
C THR A 85 -16.70 -1.63 -17.78
N GLY A 86 -16.70 -2.37 -16.67
CA GLY A 86 -17.43 -3.63 -16.49
C GLY A 86 -17.42 -4.17 -15.06
N THR A 87 -17.42 -5.50 -14.89
CA THR A 87 -17.33 -6.16 -13.57
C THR A 87 -15.88 -6.31 -13.14
N SER A 88 -15.51 -5.72 -12.00
CA SER A 88 -14.20 -5.92 -11.38
C SER A 88 -14.22 -7.20 -10.55
N PHE A 89 -13.51 -8.23 -11.02
CA PHE A 89 -13.32 -9.46 -10.26
C PHE A 89 -12.15 -9.27 -9.29
N ILE A 90 -12.46 -9.22 -8.00
CA ILE A 90 -11.46 -9.46 -6.95
C ILE A 90 -11.36 -10.98 -6.86
N ASP A 91 -10.28 -11.55 -7.42
CA ASP A 91 -10.04 -12.97 -7.25
C ASP A 91 -9.89 -13.25 -5.75
N SER A 92 -10.84 -14.00 -5.21
CA SER A 92 -10.75 -14.47 -3.84
C SER A 92 -9.79 -15.65 -3.86
N THR A 93 -8.49 -15.36 -4.04
CA THR A 93 -7.47 -16.39 -3.94
C THR A 93 -7.61 -17.01 -2.56
N ALA A 94 -8.03 -18.27 -2.55
CA ALA A 94 -8.30 -19.03 -1.37
C ALA A 94 -7.02 -19.12 -0.52
N LEU A 95 -6.96 -18.35 0.57
CA LEU A 95 -5.81 -18.38 1.47
C LEU A 95 -5.83 -19.69 2.24
N LYS A 96 -4.82 -20.54 2.02
CA LYS A 96 -4.66 -21.78 2.77
C LYS A 96 -4.14 -21.44 4.17
N VAL A 97 -5.06 -21.36 5.12
CA VAL A 97 -4.81 -20.91 6.49
C VAL A 97 -4.04 -21.95 7.30
N CYS A 98 -4.47 -23.20 7.20
CA CYS A 98 -3.87 -24.30 7.95
C CYS A 98 -3.98 -25.61 7.17
N HIS A 99 -3.57 -26.71 7.81
CA HIS A 99 -3.74 -28.07 7.30
C HIS A 99 -4.96 -28.69 7.97
N LYS A 100 -5.74 -29.53 7.26
CA LYS A 100 -7.09 -30.00 7.71
C LYS A 100 -7.08 -30.54 9.13
N ASN A 101 -6.04 -31.31 9.45
CA ASN A 101 -5.85 -31.90 10.78
C ASN A 101 -5.66 -30.89 11.92
N ARG A 102 -5.28 -29.64 11.63
CA ARG A 102 -5.09 -28.55 12.60
C ARG A 102 -6.22 -27.53 12.60
N ALA A 103 -7.24 -27.68 11.74
CA ALA A 103 -8.36 -26.75 11.65
C ALA A 103 -9.07 -26.57 13.01
N ASN A 104 -9.31 -27.67 13.73
CA ASN A 104 -9.97 -27.65 15.05
C ASN A 104 -9.12 -27.03 16.17
N SER A 105 -7.81 -26.86 15.98
CA SER A 105 -6.91 -26.23 16.96
C SER A 105 -6.61 -24.77 16.64
N HIS A 106 -7.16 -24.25 15.53
CA HIS A 106 -6.83 -22.94 15.03
C HIS A 106 -7.62 -21.83 15.75
N LYS A 107 -6.93 -20.99 16.54
CA LYS A 107 -7.57 -19.96 17.39
C LYS A 107 -7.79 -18.62 16.70
N VAL A 108 -6.97 -18.27 15.71
CA VAL A 108 -6.95 -16.92 15.09
C VAL A 108 -8.12 -16.69 14.12
N PHE A 109 -8.60 -17.76 13.48
CA PHE A 109 -9.70 -17.73 12.49
C PHE A 109 -10.87 -18.63 12.92
N ALA A 110 -11.02 -18.86 14.23
CA ALA A 110 -12.12 -19.63 14.79
C ALA A 110 -13.46 -18.95 14.44
N GLY A 111 -14.37 -19.69 13.78
CA GLY A 111 -15.67 -19.18 13.34
C GLY A 111 -15.67 -18.43 12.00
N ILE A 112 -14.50 -18.18 11.39
CA ILE A 112 -14.40 -17.59 10.04
C ILE A 112 -13.95 -18.62 9.01
N ALA A 113 -13.09 -19.56 9.42
CA ALA A 113 -12.75 -20.74 8.62
C ALA A 113 -13.71 -21.88 8.96
N GLU A 114 -14.84 -21.96 8.26
CA GLU A 114 -15.83 -23.02 8.43
C GLU A 114 -15.31 -24.33 7.79
N GLY A 115 -14.80 -25.24 8.62
CA GLY A 115 -14.56 -26.65 8.28
C GLY A 115 -13.54 -26.96 7.17
N SER A 116 -12.87 -25.96 6.63
CA SER A 116 -11.92 -26.13 5.53
C SER A 116 -10.70 -25.25 5.73
N ASP A 117 -9.54 -25.76 5.33
CA ASP A 117 -8.23 -25.07 5.31
C ASP A 117 -8.19 -23.76 4.53
N ILE A 118 -9.32 -23.35 3.97
CA ILE A 118 -9.43 -22.40 2.90
C ILE A 118 -10.34 -21.30 3.38
N MET A 119 -9.77 -20.12 3.62
CA MET A 119 -10.54 -18.93 3.87
C MET A 119 -10.99 -18.37 2.52
N SER A 120 -12.14 -18.83 2.02
CA SER A 120 -12.86 -18.08 1.00
C SER A 120 -13.58 -16.95 1.73
N LEU A 121 -12.90 -15.82 1.89
CA LEU A 121 -13.54 -14.58 2.27
C LEU A 121 -14.56 -14.24 1.18
N ARG A 122 -15.80 -14.68 1.38
CA ARG A 122 -16.93 -14.29 0.56
C ARG A 122 -17.30 -12.87 0.98
N LEU A 123 -16.45 -11.91 0.60
CA LEU A 123 -16.79 -10.50 0.74
C LEU A 123 -18.07 -10.28 -0.08
N PRO A 124 -19.06 -9.57 0.46
CA PRO A 124 -20.26 -9.25 -0.29
C PRO A 124 -19.84 -8.51 -1.55
N ILE A 125 -20.12 -9.09 -2.70
CA ILE A 125 -19.99 -8.40 -3.98
C ILE A 125 -20.88 -7.17 -3.86
N ILE A 126 -20.29 -5.97 -3.91
CA ILE A 126 -21.04 -4.74 -4.12
C ILE A 126 -21.52 -4.81 -5.58
N SER A 127 -22.60 -5.56 -5.79
CA SER A 127 -23.36 -5.53 -7.02
C SER A 127 -24.11 -4.21 -7.00
N SER A 128 -23.49 -3.15 -7.53
CA SER A 128 -24.23 -2.00 -8.02
C SER A 128 -25.13 -2.47 -9.17
N ARG A 129 -26.30 -3.00 -8.82
CA ARG A 129 -27.48 -2.96 -9.69
C ARG A 129 -28.29 -1.79 -9.18
N ASP A 130 -28.40 -0.77 -10.01
CA ASP A 130 -29.66 -0.08 -10.36
C ASP A 130 -29.35 1.36 -10.79
N THR A 131 -29.15 1.55 -12.09
CA THR A 131 -29.53 2.78 -12.81
C THR A 131 -29.51 2.49 -14.31
N ALA A 132 -30.64 2.00 -14.83
CA ALA A 132 -31.24 2.31 -16.13
C ALA A 132 -32.46 1.41 -16.36
#